data_AF-A0A2P2IT77-F1
#
_entry.id   AF-A0A2P2IT77-F1
#
_cell.length_a   1.000
_cell.length_b   1.000
_cell.length_c   1.000
_cell.angle_alpha   90.00
_cell.angle_beta   90.00
_cell.angle_gamma   90.00
#
_symmetry.space_group_name_H-M   'P 1'
#
loop_
_entity.id
_entity.type
_entity.pdbx_description
1 polymer ?
#
loop_
_entity_poly.entity_id
_entity_poly.type
_entity_poly.pdbx_seq_one_letter_code
_entity_poly.pdbx_strand_id
1 'polypeptide(L)'
;MREAYNMFKDGGDPEKLVTSFSNGQENEYFYASLYAGLFYESQNEPDAAKLHVIAACRSPYGTRSDDYMASVAKVHCVCRNWS
;
A
#
# COMPACT_ATOMS: atom_id res chain seq x y z
N MET A 1 2.08 -12.04 -2.55
CA MET A 1 1.15 -11.42 -3.55
C MET A 1 -0.16 -12.18 -3.76
N ARG A 2 -0.17 -13.51 -3.99
CA ARG A 2 -1.43 -14.28 -4.12
C ARG A 2 -2.33 -14.20 -2.88
N GLU A 3 -1.71 -14.02 -1.71
CA GLU A 3 -2.41 -13.81 -0.43
C GLU A 3 -3.20 -12.50 -0.39
N ALA A 4 -2.66 -11.39 -0.89
CA ALA A 4 -3.40 -10.13 -0.97
C ALA A 4 -4.63 -10.26 -1.88
N TYR A 5 -4.47 -10.89 -3.05
CA TYR A 5 -5.60 -11.18 -3.95
C TYR A 5 -6.66 -12.06 -3.28
N ASN A 6 -6.24 -13.15 -2.63
CA ASN A 6 -7.16 -14.04 -1.92
C ASN A 6 -7.86 -13.36 -0.74
N MET A 7 -7.22 -12.36 -0.12
CA MET A 7 -7.80 -11.60 0.98
C MET A 7 -8.84 -10.59 0.48
N PHE A 8 -8.55 -9.87 -0.60
CA PHE A 8 -9.44 -8.80 -1.09
C PHE A 8 -10.58 -9.27 -1.98
N LYS A 9 -10.48 -10.45 -2.61
CA LYS A 9 -11.56 -10.96 -3.50
C LYS A 9 -12.92 -11.10 -2.81
N ASP A 10 -12.94 -11.34 -1.51
CA ASP A 10 -14.15 -11.53 -0.70
C ASP A 10 -14.39 -10.36 0.28
N GLY A 11 -13.72 -9.22 0.07
CA GLY A 11 -13.85 -8.03 0.93
C GLY A 11 -13.08 -8.12 2.26
N GLY A 12 -11.93 -8.80 2.27
CA GLY A 12 -11.10 -8.97 3.47
C GLY A 12 -10.50 -7.67 4.03
N ASP A 13 -9.96 -7.78 5.23
CA ASP A 13 -9.46 -6.67 6.05
C ASP A 13 -8.04 -6.25 5.64
N PRO A 14 -7.84 -5.04 5.07
CA PRO A 14 -6.52 -4.57 4.65
C PRO A 14 -5.51 -4.43 5.79
N GLU A 15 -5.96 -4.15 7.01
CA GLU A 15 -5.07 -4.00 8.16
C GLU A 15 -4.43 -5.33 8.57
N LYS A 16 -5.15 -6.45 8.39
CA LYS A 16 -4.57 -7.78 8.58
C LYS A 16 -3.44 -8.04 7.60
N LEU A 17 -3.58 -7.58 6.36
CA LEU A 17 -2.52 -7.70 5.36
C LEU A 17 -1.27 -6.93 5.79
N VAL A 18 -1.42 -5.64 6.11
CA VAL A 18 -0.29 -4.80 6.53
C VAL A 18 0.36 -5.34 7.79
N THR A 19 -0.44 -5.80 8.76
CA THR A 19 0.07 -6.41 10.00
C THR A 19 0.87 -7.68 9.72
N SER A 20 0.39 -8.56 8.83
CA SER A 20 1.12 -9.79 8.46
C SER A 20 2.49 -9.51 7.84
N PHE A 21 2.65 -8.38 7.14
CA PHE A 21 3.91 -8.02 6.48
C PHE A 21 4.71 -6.93 7.20
N SER A 22 4.25 -6.47 8.36
CA SER A 22 4.93 -5.44 9.17
C SER A 22 6.33 -5.86 9.64
N ASN A 23 6.55 -7.16 9.83
CA ASN A 23 7.85 -7.75 10.16
C ASN A 23 8.47 -8.53 8.98
N GLY A 24 7.89 -8.40 7.78
CA GLY A 24 8.33 -9.08 6.57
C GLY A 24 9.53 -8.41 5.91
N GLN A 25 9.84 -8.82 4.68
CA GLN A 25 10.85 -8.14 3.88
C GLN A 25 10.40 -6.72 3.51
N GLU A 26 11.35 -5.78 3.34
CA GLU A 26 11.03 -4.36 3.08
C GLU A 26 10.12 -4.15 1.86
N ASN A 27 10.26 -4.98 0.82
CA ASN A 27 9.40 -4.99 -0.36
C ASN A 27 7.99 -5.52 -0.06
N GLU A 28 7.84 -6.54 0.79
CA GLU A 28 6.54 -7.10 1.16
C GLU A 28 5.71 -6.08 1.93
N TYR A 29 6.33 -5.37 2.89
CA TYR A 29 5.68 -4.29 3.62
C TYR A 29 5.21 -3.17 2.68
N PHE A 30 6.06 -2.77 1.72
CA PHE A 30 5.70 -1.79 0.70
C PHE A 30 4.45 -2.22 -0.08
N TYR A 31 4.44 -3.44 -0.64
CA TYR A 31 3.33 -3.92 -1.45
C TYR A 31 2.06 -4.13 -0.63
N ALA A 32 2.17 -4.63 0.60
CA ALA A 32 1.03 -4.78 1.50
C ALA A 32 0.37 -3.42 1.79
N SER A 33 1.18 -2.41 2.12
CA SER A 33 0.71 -1.05 2.37
C SER A 33 0.11 -0.42 1.12
N LEU A 34 0.76 -0.57 -0.04
CA LEU A 34 0.26 -0.03 -1.30
C LEU A 34 -1.11 -0.62 -1.67
N TYR A 35 -1.26 -1.96 -1.58
CA TYR A 35 -2.52 -2.61 -1.91
C TYR A 35 -3.62 -2.32 -0.90
N ALA A 36 -3.30 -2.21 0.39
CA ALA A 36 -4.26 -1.77 1.40
C ALA A 36 -4.80 -0.37 1.07
N GLY A 37 -3.90 0.55 0.71
CA GLY A 37 -4.29 1.91 0.31
C GLY A 37 -5.19 1.95 -0.92
N LEU A 38 -4.85 1.20 -1.98
CA LEU A 38 -5.66 1.10 -3.19
C LEU A 38 -7.02 0.44 -2.93
N PHE A 39 -7.08 -0.55 -2.03
CA PHE A 39 -8.34 -1.17 -1.64
C PHE A 39 -9.24 -0.18 -0.91
N TYR A 40 -8.74 0.52 0.12
CA TYR A 40 -9.52 1.55 0.81
C TYR A 40 -10.02 2.64 -0.14
N GLU A 41 -9.19 3.02 -1.12
CA GLU A 41 -9.63 3.95 -2.14
C GLU A 41 -10.81 3.40 -2.96
N SER A 42 -10.76 2.12 -3.35
CA SER A 42 -11.87 1.46 -4.06
C SER A 42 -13.14 1.35 -3.22
N GLN A 43 -13.00 1.35 -1.89
CA GLN A 43 -14.11 1.33 -0.92
C GLN A 43 -14.62 2.74 -0.58
N ASN A 44 -14.12 3.78 -1.24
CA ASN A 44 -14.46 5.19 -1.00
C ASN A 44 -14.09 5.67 0.42
N GLU A 45 -12.97 5.14 0.96
CA GLU A 45 -12.38 5.49 2.26
C GLU A 45 -11.04 6.24 2.07
N PRO A 46 -11.07 7.53 1.65
CA PRO A 46 -9.87 8.25 1.21
C PRO A 46 -8.85 8.52 2.32
N ASP A 47 -9.29 8.66 3.57
CA ASP A 47 -8.40 8.92 4.71
C ASP A 47 -7.53 7.69 5.02
N ALA A 48 -8.13 6.50 5.03
CA ALA A 48 -7.42 5.24 5.19
C ALA A 48 -6.51 4.98 3.98
N ALA A 49 -7.00 5.22 2.77
CA ALA A 49 -6.20 5.12 1.54
C ALA A 49 -4.93 5.98 1.63
N LYS A 50 -5.08 7.26 1.99
CA LYS A 50 -3.97 8.20 2.16
C LYS A 50 -2.94 7.68 3.15
N LEU A 51 -3.38 7.21 4.31
CA LEU A 51 -2.50 6.70 5.36
C LEU A 51 -1.61 5.57 4.83
N HIS A 52 -2.19 4.58 4.16
CA HIS A 52 -1.46 3.42 3.69
C HIS A 52 -0.59 3.70 2.45
N VAL A 53 -1.03 4.53 1.51
CA VAL A 53 -0.21 4.89 0.34
C VAL A 53 1.00 5.74 0.76
N ILE A 54 0.83 6.67 1.71
CA ILE A 54 1.96 7.42 2.28
C ILE A 54 2.91 6.48 3.02
N ALA A 55 2.40 5.53 3.81
CA ALA A 55 3.22 4.54 4.50
C ALA A 55 4.05 3.69 3.51
N ALA A 56 3.44 3.26 2.40
CA ALA A 56 4.16 2.58 1.32
C ALA A 56 5.28 3.46 0.76
N CYS A 57 4.99 4.72 0.40
CA CYS A 57 5.99 5.64 -0.15
C CYS A 57 7.17 5.89 0.80
N ARG A 58 6.90 5.96 2.11
CA ARG A 58 7.90 6.23 3.16
C ARG A 58 8.64 4.99 3.65
N SER A 59 8.22 3.79 3.23
CA SER A 59 8.93 2.56 3.56
C SER A 59 10.37 2.56 3.02
N PRO A 60 11.30 1.77 3.61
CA PRO A 60 12.66 1.64 3.11
C PRO A 60 12.71 1.25 1.62
N TYR A 61 11.83 0.34 1.19
CA TYR A 61 11.72 -0.04 -0.22
C TYR A 61 11.16 1.10 -1.09
N GLY A 62 10.08 1.76 -0.67
CA GLY A 62 9.49 2.87 -1.45
C GLY A 62 10.43 4.07 -1.63
N THR A 63 11.31 4.32 -0.66
CA THR A 63 12.28 5.42 -0.72
C THR A 63 13.52 5.09 -1.55
N ARG A 64 14.03 3.85 -1.48
CA ARG A 64 15.30 3.45 -2.11
C ARG A 64 15.15 2.75 -3.45
N SER A 65 13.98 2.18 -3.74
CA SER A 65 13.76 1.41 -4.95
C SER A 65 13.46 2.30 -6.13
N ASP A 66 14.17 2.07 -7.25
CA ASP A 66 13.86 2.63 -8.57
C ASP A 66 12.81 1.78 -9.31
N ASP A 67 12.13 0.89 -8.59
CA ASP A 67 11.05 0.08 -9.14
C ASP A 67 9.86 0.94 -9.61
N TYR A 68 9.22 0.47 -10.67
CA TYR A 68 8.07 1.13 -11.27
C TYR A 68 6.95 1.36 -10.25
N MET A 69 6.64 0.40 -9.39
CA MET A 69 5.55 0.52 -8.41
C MET A 69 5.88 1.53 -7.30
N ALA A 70 7.15 1.65 -6.90
CA ALA A 70 7.58 2.71 -5.98
C ALA A 70 7.39 4.10 -6.59
N SER A 71 7.68 4.25 -7.89
CA SER A 71 7.42 5.50 -8.64
C SER A 71 5.93 5.79 -8.78
N VAL A 72 5.11 4.78 -9.08
CA VAL A 72 3.65 4.91 -9.17
C VAL A 72 3.05 5.37 -7.83
N ALA A 73 3.48 4.79 -6.71
CA ALA A 73 3.01 5.19 -5.39
C ALA A 73 3.32 6.67 -5.10
N LYS A 74 4.52 7.14 -5.46
CA LYS A 74 4.92 8.55 -5.32
C LYS A 74 4.05 9.47 -6.18
N VAL A 75 3.86 9.13 -7.46
CA VAL A 75 2.99 9.90 -8.37
C VAL A 75 1.55 9.91 -7.88
N HIS A 76 1.06 8.79 -7.36
CA HIS A 76 -0.28 8.68 -6.80
C HIS A 76 -0.50 9.68 -5.66
N CYS A 77 0.47 9.80 -4.75
CA CYS A 77 0.47 10.82 -3.70
C CYS A 77 0.48 12.24 -4.27
N VAL A 78 1.35 12.53 -5.25
CA VAL A 78 1.45 13.85 -5.89
C VAL A 78 0.13 14.27 -6.55
N CYS A 79 -0.50 13.38 -7.32
CA CYS A 79 -1.77 13.66 -8.00
C CYS A 79 -2.92 13.99 -7.05
N ARG A 80 -2.82 13.58 -5.78
CA ARG A 80 -3.85 13.76 -4.75
C ARG A 80 -3.46 14.78 -3.68
N ASN A 81 -2.33 15.47 -3.85
CA ASN A 81 -1.75 16.36 -2.84
C ASN A 81 -1.57 15.68 -1.47
N TRP A 82 -1.11 14.42 -1.48
CA TRP A 82 -0.78 13.68 -0.28
C TRP A 82 0.73 13.75 -0.04
N SER A 83 1.12 14.14 1.18
CA SER A 83 2.50 14.46 1.58
C SER A 83 2.94 13.68 2.80
#